data_AF-A0AAA9T8D4-F1
#
_entry.id   AF-A0AAA9T8D4-F1
#
_cell.length_a   1.000
_cell.length_b   1.000
_cell.length_c   1.000
_cell.angle_alpha   90.00
_cell.angle_beta   90.00
_cell.angle_gamma   90.00
#
_symmetry.space_group_name_H-M   'P 1'
#
loop_
_entity.id
_entity.type
_entity.pdbx_description
1 polymer ?
#
loop_
_entity_poly.entity_id
_entity_poly.type
_entity_poly.pdbx_seq_one_letter_code
_entity_poly.pdbx_strand_id
1 'polypeptide(L)'
;MKLAKDFPILEAELEYATPRSESNVNKLCRLTGTAPPVAVGTSGVKGDDFRQLAPLHPFSLLSPFTWVARRPVKKKMEPCSCDTFVALPPATIDNRIIFGKNSDRPCDEVQEVVYFPAAVHDNLKEHLKCTYIEIDQVPETYAVVLSRPAWLWGAEMGANEHGVCIGNEAVWGREKVCDEEALLGMDLVRLGLERGDTAEKALNVIVDLLEKYGQGGNCSEGRMVFSYHNSFLIADRNEAWILETAGKYWAAEKVEEGVRNISNQLSITTKIDREHPDMRNYAKQRGWWDGKKEFDFAATYSYLDTAKMMISPGRYCEGYKLLNKHKGNITFETMVEILRDKPSGINMEGEFLTTASMVSILPQDSKLPCIHFFTGTPDPERSVFKPFIFVPNISQLLNTSSPTFELEDSVGKKLQFNSKPDRRHPLYQKHQQALEILDNKTARILERVAISPSMGSFEPRIELTSPVSPALAGQFSTTEPPGKPLYYF
;
A
#
# COMPACT_ATOMS: atom_id res chain seq x y z
N MET A 1 45.65 -3.69 -16.71
CA MET A 1 46.83 -3.40 -15.88
C MET A 1 46.37 -3.44 -14.43
N LYS A 2 47.03 -4.26 -13.60
CA LYS A 2 46.62 -4.69 -12.25
C LYS A 2 46.32 -3.52 -11.30
N LEU A 3 45.26 -3.65 -10.50
CA LEU A 3 45.21 -3.41 -9.03
C LEU A 3 43.75 -3.43 -8.55
N ALA A 4 43.35 -4.50 -7.87
CA ALA A 4 42.25 -4.57 -6.89
C ALA A 4 42.17 -6.02 -6.37
N LYS A 5 43.12 -6.39 -5.52
CA LYS A 5 42.91 -7.41 -4.50
C LYS A 5 42.99 -6.65 -3.19
N ASP A 6 42.05 -6.95 -2.30
CA ASP A 6 42.05 -6.70 -0.84
C ASP A 6 40.70 -6.10 -0.39
N PHE A 7 39.74 -6.99 -0.14
CA PHE A 7 38.60 -6.75 0.76
C PHE A 7 38.71 -7.81 1.88
N PRO A 8 38.82 -7.43 3.16
CA PRO A 8 38.75 -8.40 4.24
C PRO A 8 37.29 -8.77 4.51
N ILE A 9 37.02 -10.07 4.45
CA ILE A 9 35.80 -10.72 4.94
C ILE A 9 35.88 -10.66 6.47
N LEU A 10 34.98 -9.91 7.11
CA LEU A 10 34.81 -9.93 8.56
C LEU A 10 33.78 -11.02 8.90
N GLU A 11 34.28 -12.11 9.48
CA GLU A 11 33.49 -13.10 10.20
C GLU A 11 32.92 -12.43 11.47
N ALA A 12 31.60 -12.46 11.63
CA ALA A 12 30.93 -11.99 12.83
C ALA A 12 30.81 -13.15 13.82
N GLU A 13 31.51 -13.03 14.95
CA GLU A 13 31.31 -13.87 16.14
C GLU A 13 29.95 -13.54 16.79
N LEU A 14 29.14 -14.57 16.98
CA LEU A 14 27.87 -14.56 17.70
C LEU A 14 28.15 -14.66 19.21
N GLU A 15 28.06 -13.55 19.94
CA GLU A 15 27.92 -13.60 21.40
C GLU A 15 26.44 -13.45 21.80
N TYR A 16 25.93 -14.51 22.42
CA TYR A 16 24.62 -14.58 23.05
C TYR A 16 24.60 -13.75 24.35
N ALA A 17 23.75 -12.72 24.42
CA ALA A 17 23.38 -12.07 25.67
C ALA A 17 21.88 -12.25 25.95
N THR A 18 21.57 -12.89 27.07
CA THR A 18 20.21 -13.11 27.59
C THR A 18 19.61 -11.84 28.22
N PRO A 19 18.28 -11.64 28.21
CA PRO A 19 17.66 -10.41 28.69
C PRO A 19 17.47 -10.41 30.21
N ARG A 20 17.81 -9.27 30.85
CA ARG A 20 17.42 -8.95 32.23
C ARG A 20 16.19 -8.02 32.24
N SER A 21 15.11 -8.56 32.79
CA SER A 21 14.00 -7.97 33.55
C SER A 21 13.62 -6.48 33.36
N GLU A 22 12.34 -6.34 33.00
CA GLU A 22 11.41 -5.22 33.15
C GLU A 22 11.62 -4.27 34.34
N SER A 23 11.49 -2.96 34.10
CA SER A 23 10.52 -2.09 34.81
C SER A 23 10.60 -0.64 34.32
N ASN A 24 9.44 0.03 34.30
CA ASN A 24 9.20 1.48 34.17
C ASN A 24 8.99 2.08 32.77
N VAL A 25 7.83 1.80 32.17
CA VAL A 25 7.13 2.77 31.31
C VAL A 25 5.65 2.79 31.66
N ASN A 26 5.28 3.62 32.65
CA ASN A 26 3.90 3.98 32.92
C ASN A 26 3.87 5.41 33.47
N LYS A 27 3.87 6.40 32.56
CA LYS A 27 3.43 7.79 32.80
C LYS A 27 3.54 8.60 31.52
N LEU A 28 2.51 8.53 30.66
CA LEU A 28 2.00 9.69 29.92
C LEU A 28 0.68 9.31 29.23
N CYS A 29 -0.42 9.40 29.96
CA CYS A 29 -1.79 9.51 29.45
C CYS A 29 -2.73 9.57 30.66
N ARG A 30 -2.99 10.77 31.20
CA ARG A 30 -4.16 11.12 32.03
C ARG A 30 -3.99 12.55 32.56
N LEU A 31 -4.48 13.52 31.81
CA LEU A 31 -4.90 14.82 32.35
C LEU A 31 -6.04 15.36 31.47
N THR A 32 -7.28 15.00 31.79
CA THR A 32 -8.44 15.90 31.79
C THR A 32 -9.52 15.23 32.64
N GLY A 33 -9.73 15.76 33.84
CA GLY A 33 -10.81 15.32 34.73
C GLY A 33 -12.12 16.02 34.42
N THR A 34 -13.23 15.33 34.65
CA THR A 34 -14.52 15.89 35.07
C THR A 34 -15.28 14.82 35.88
N ALA A 35 -15.89 15.28 36.96
CA ALA A 35 -16.51 14.52 38.05
C ALA A 35 -17.77 13.69 37.67
N PRO A 36 -18.19 12.70 38.50
CA PRO A 36 -19.34 11.84 38.23
C PRO A 36 -20.67 12.45 38.70
N PRO A 37 -21.82 12.06 38.12
CA PRO A 37 -23.13 12.49 38.60
C PRO A 37 -23.63 11.64 39.78
N VAL A 38 -24.29 12.35 40.68
CA VAL A 38 -24.92 11.92 41.93
C VAL A 38 -26.21 11.13 41.65
N ALA A 39 -26.44 10.08 42.44
CA ALA A 39 -27.68 9.31 42.49
C ALA A 39 -28.83 10.11 43.13
N VAL A 40 -30.04 10.01 42.56
CA VAL A 40 -31.29 10.46 43.20
C VAL A 40 -32.30 9.32 43.14
N GLY A 41 -32.91 9.04 44.31
CA GLY A 41 -33.77 7.90 44.57
C GLY A 41 -35.25 8.09 44.22
N THR A 42 -35.89 6.92 44.19
CA THR A 42 -37.28 6.56 44.55
C THR A 42 -38.35 7.64 44.73
N SER A 43 -39.45 7.48 43.98
CA SER A 43 -40.82 7.61 44.52
C SER A 43 -41.80 6.85 43.62
N GLY A 44 -42.55 5.90 44.19
CA GLY A 44 -43.64 5.20 43.52
C GLY A 44 -45.01 5.68 43.99
N VAL A 45 -46.03 5.50 43.15
CA VAL A 45 -47.49 5.48 43.45
C VAL A 45 -48.14 4.63 42.33
N LYS A 46 -48.63 3.40 42.60
CA LYS A 46 -50.07 2.98 42.68
C LYS A 46 -50.98 3.65 41.63
N GLY A 47 -51.91 3.01 40.91
CA GLY A 47 -52.52 1.69 40.92
C GLY A 47 -53.79 1.79 40.05
N ASP A 48 -54.20 0.65 39.46
CA ASP A 48 -55.55 0.23 39.04
C ASP A 48 -56.46 1.18 38.22
N ASP A 49 -56.88 0.73 37.02
CA ASP A 49 -58.32 0.46 36.83
C ASP A 49 -58.65 -0.49 35.66
N PHE A 50 -59.76 -1.19 35.83
CA PHE A 50 -60.20 -2.42 35.16
C PHE A 50 -61.47 -2.18 34.30
N ARG A 51 -61.76 -3.14 33.38
CA ARG A 51 -63.06 -3.45 32.69
C ARG A 51 -63.34 -2.65 31.39
N GLN A 52 -63.80 -3.25 30.29
CA GLN A 52 -64.97 -4.14 30.14
C GLN A 52 -64.94 -4.96 28.81
N LEU A 53 -65.45 -6.20 28.84
CA LEU A 53 -65.69 -7.15 27.72
C LEU A 53 -67.14 -7.02 27.21
N ALA A 54 -67.43 -6.96 25.90
CA ALA A 54 -67.90 -8.02 24.96
C ALA A 54 -69.04 -7.44 24.05
N PRO A 55 -69.56 -8.07 22.96
CA PRO A 55 -69.30 -9.41 22.39
C PRO A 55 -69.11 -9.48 20.84
N LEU A 56 -68.95 -10.73 20.39
CA LEU A 56 -68.65 -11.29 19.06
C LEU A 56 -69.71 -11.08 17.97
N HIS A 57 -69.28 -10.99 16.70
CA HIS A 57 -69.76 -11.83 15.59
C HIS A 57 -68.72 -11.87 14.43
N PRO A 58 -68.68 -12.95 13.62
CA PRO A 58 -67.55 -13.31 12.76
C PRO A 58 -67.76 -12.81 11.32
N PHE A 59 -66.68 -12.64 10.53
CA PHE A 59 -66.57 -13.07 9.12
C PHE A 59 -65.27 -12.55 8.46
N SER A 60 -64.40 -13.50 8.14
CA SER A 60 -63.69 -13.62 6.85
C SER A 60 -62.49 -12.73 6.48
N LEU A 61 -61.52 -13.44 5.90
CA LEU A 61 -60.51 -13.03 4.91
C LEU A 61 -59.19 -12.47 5.43
N LEU A 62 -58.27 -13.43 5.57
CA LEU A 62 -56.81 -13.35 5.45
C LEU A 62 -56.35 -12.17 4.58
N SER A 63 -55.69 -11.20 5.22
CA SER A 63 -54.84 -10.21 4.56
C SER A 63 -53.51 -10.88 4.19
N PRO A 64 -53.03 -10.79 2.94
CA PRO A 64 -51.72 -11.31 2.59
C PRO A 64 -50.65 -10.44 3.25
N PHE A 65 -49.84 -11.07 4.10
CA PHE A 65 -48.56 -10.53 4.56
C PHE A 65 -47.74 -10.08 3.34
N THR A 66 -47.67 -8.77 3.12
CA THR A 66 -46.71 -8.18 2.21
C THR A 66 -45.34 -8.33 2.85
N TRP A 67 -44.60 -9.33 2.40
CA TRP A 67 -43.16 -9.41 2.60
C TRP A 67 -42.53 -8.18 1.94
N VAL A 68 -42.34 -7.11 2.72
CA VAL A 68 -41.42 -6.04 2.33
C VAL A 68 -40.04 -6.66 2.37
N ALA A 69 -39.56 -7.10 1.21
CA ALA A 69 -38.17 -7.47 1.01
C ALA A 69 -37.33 -6.27 1.49
N ARG A 70 -36.67 -6.43 2.65
CA ARG A 70 -35.65 -5.50 3.08
C ARG A 70 -34.64 -5.44 1.94
N ARG A 71 -34.54 -4.28 1.27
CA ARG A 71 -33.47 -4.02 0.32
C ARG A 71 -32.17 -4.43 1.02
N PRO A 72 -31.29 -5.21 0.38
CA PRO A 72 -30.00 -5.50 0.97
C PRO A 72 -29.36 -4.15 1.27
N VAL A 73 -29.10 -3.89 2.54
CA VAL A 73 -28.24 -2.79 2.95
C VAL A 73 -26.94 -3.10 2.22
N LYS A 74 -26.57 -2.27 1.23
CA LYS A 74 -25.25 -2.35 0.61
C LYS A 74 -24.26 -2.25 1.76
N LYS A 75 -23.69 -3.39 2.17
CA LYS A 75 -22.62 -3.43 3.15
C LYS A 75 -21.48 -2.65 2.50
N LYS A 76 -21.34 -1.39 2.88
CA LYS A 76 -20.30 -0.51 2.34
C LYS A 76 -18.99 -1.14 2.81
N MET A 77 -18.19 -1.63 1.85
CA MET A 77 -16.93 -2.31 2.13
C MET A 77 -16.08 -1.44 3.06
N GLU A 78 -15.53 -2.04 4.10
CA GLU A 78 -14.60 -1.37 4.98
C GLU A 78 -13.34 -1.00 4.17
N PRO A 79 -12.63 0.09 4.49
CA PRO A 79 -11.41 0.47 3.78
C PRO A 79 -10.40 -0.68 3.80
N CYS A 80 -10.15 -1.29 2.64
CA CYS A 80 -9.09 -2.28 2.46
C CYS A 80 -7.89 -1.54 1.85
N SER A 81 -6.72 -1.64 2.48
CA SER A 81 -5.76 -0.54 2.52
C SER A 81 -4.35 -0.93 2.13
N CYS A 82 -3.56 -0.01 1.56
CA CYS A 82 -2.13 -0.05 1.23
C CYS A 82 -1.29 0.70 2.31
N ASP A 83 0.02 0.48 2.36
CA ASP A 83 0.92 1.29 3.20
C ASP A 83 2.19 1.69 2.45
N THR A 84 2.58 2.96 2.56
CA THR A 84 3.82 3.50 2.01
C THR A 84 4.65 4.19 3.09
N PHE A 85 5.96 3.97 3.05
CA PHE A 85 6.94 4.37 4.04
C PHE A 85 8.10 5.09 3.37
N VAL A 86 8.66 6.08 4.06
CA VAL A 86 9.94 6.68 3.71
C VAL A 86 10.79 6.92 4.96
N ALA A 87 12.08 6.67 4.83
CA ALA A 87 13.09 7.04 5.78
C ALA A 87 14.18 7.85 5.06
N LEU A 88 14.49 9.03 5.60
CA LEU A 88 15.51 9.95 5.12
C LEU A 88 16.59 10.10 6.20
N PRO A 89 17.83 10.45 5.84
CA PRO A 89 18.86 10.79 6.81
C PRO A 89 18.35 11.84 7.82
N PRO A 90 18.69 11.75 9.12
CA PRO A 90 19.61 10.80 9.73
C PRO A 90 18.92 9.49 10.21
N ALA A 91 17.72 9.15 9.74
CA ALA A 91 17.04 7.91 10.16
C ALA A 91 17.59 6.63 9.52
N THR A 92 18.33 6.77 8.43
CA THR A 92 18.89 5.68 7.63
C THR A 92 20.41 5.63 7.76
N ILE A 93 20.98 4.48 7.44
CA ILE A 93 22.43 4.34 7.29
C ILE A 93 22.93 4.99 5.99
N ASP A 94 24.21 5.35 5.97
CA ASP A 94 24.96 5.75 4.76
C ASP A 94 24.35 6.90 3.94
N ASN A 95 23.60 7.82 4.55
CA ASN A 95 22.99 8.97 3.86
C ASN A 95 22.11 8.56 2.66
N ARG A 96 21.31 7.50 2.83
CA ARG A 96 20.41 6.98 1.79
C ARG A 96 18.97 7.27 2.14
N ILE A 97 18.13 7.54 1.15
CA ILE A 97 16.68 7.56 1.33
C ILE A 97 16.18 6.14 1.04
N ILE A 98 15.31 5.62 1.90
CA ILE A 98 14.71 4.30 1.76
C ILE A 98 13.21 4.46 1.68
N PHE A 99 12.64 4.04 0.54
CA PHE A 99 11.21 4.07 0.25
C PHE A 99 10.68 2.64 0.28
N GLY A 100 9.49 2.39 0.84
CA GLY A 100 8.84 1.09 0.85
C GLY A 100 7.34 1.20 0.61
N LYS A 101 6.75 0.30 -0.18
CA LYS A 101 5.30 0.29 -0.43
C LYS A 101 4.75 -1.13 -0.54
N ASN A 102 3.62 -1.38 0.12
CA ASN A 102 2.76 -2.54 -0.09
C ASN A 102 1.51 -2.11 -0.85
N SER A 103 1.17 -2.82 -1.92
CA SER A 103 -0.06 -2.62 -2.66
C SER A 103 -1.06 -3.74 -2.38
N ASP A 104 -2.11 -3.36 -1.67
CA ASP A 104 -3.13 -4.24 -1.15
C ASP A 104 -4.37 -4.15 -2.04
N ARG A 105 -4.66 -5.25 -2.74
CA ARG A 105 -5.67 -5.32 -3.80
C ARG A 105 -6.49 -6.60 -3.64
N PRO A 106 -7.64 -6.73 -4.34
CA PRO A 106 -8.35 -7.99 -4.40
C PRO A 106 -7.39 -9.14 -4.78
N CYS A 107 -7.56 -10.29 -4.14
CA CYS A 107 -6.62 -11.42 -4.26
C CYS A 107 -6.47 -11.99 -5.68
N ASP A 108 -7.41 -11.69 -6.56
CA ASP A 108 -7.43 -12.09 -7.96
C ASP A 108 -6.88 -11.00 -8.91
N GLU A 109 -6.56 -9.80 -8.43
CA GLU A 109 -5.91 -8.76 -9.22
C GLU A 109 -4.39 -8.99 -9.30
N VAL A 110 -3.92 -9.39 -10.47
CA VAL A 110 -2.49 -9.58 -10.75
C VAL A 110 -1.81 -8.23 -10.91
N GLN A 111 -0.67 -8.05 -10.24
CA GLN A 111 0.25 -6.95 -10.52
C GLN A 111 1.43 -7.39 -11.35
N GLU A 112 1.73 -6.60 -12.38
CA GLU A 112 2.89 -6.74 -13.24
C GLU A 112 3.99 -5.75 -12.84
N VAL A 113 5.24 -6.14 -13.10
CA VAL A 113 6.41 -5.24 -13.03
C VAL A 113 6.90 -5.02 -14.44
N VAL A 114 6.78 -3.79 -14.92
CA VAL A 114 7.02 -3.42 -16.32
C VAL A 114 7.95 -2.23 -16.44
N TYR A 115 8.73 -2.18 -17.52
CA TYR A 115 9.67 -1.11 -17.82
C TYR A 115 9.28 -0.39 -19.12
N PHE A 116 9.18 0.93 -19.04
CA PHE A 116 8.98 1.80 -20.19
C PHE A 116 10.23 2.67 -20.37
N PRO A 117 10.85 2.70 -21.57
CA PRO A 117 11.99 3.55 -21.82
C PRO A 117 11.60 5.03 -21.91
N ALA A 118 12.58 5.91 -21.73
CA ALA A 118 12.39 7.32 -22.05
C ALA A 118 12.01 7.48 -23.52
N ALA A 119 11.16 8.46 -23.81
CA ALA A 119 10.63 8.66 -25.15
C ALA A 119 10.50 10.15 -25.47
N VAL A 120 10.71 10.47 -26.75
CA VAL A 120 10.40 11.77 -27.35
C VAL A 120 9.19 11.56 -28.25
N HIS A 121 8.17 12.41 -28.09
CA HIS A 121 6.88 12.28 -28.77
C HIS A 121 6.73 13.39 -29.81
N ASP A 122 6.81 13.03 -31.09
CA ASP A 122 6.79 14.00 -32.20
C ASP A 122 5.39 14.59 -32.48
N ASN A 123 4.31 13.89 -32.10
CA ASN A 123 2.94 14.28 -32.40
C ASN A 123 2.17 14.73 -31.15
N LEU A 124 2.42 15.95 -30.69
CA LEU A 124 1.74 16.53 -29.51
C LEU A 124 0.23 16.79 -29.71
N LYS A 125 -0.29 16.59 -30.93
CA LYS A 125 -1.74 16.64 -31.20
C LYS A 125 -2.42 15.31 -30.87
N GLU A 126 -1.66 14.24 -30.70
CA GLU A 126 -2.19 12.97 -30.25
C GLU A 126 -2.42 13.02 -28.75
N HIS A 127 -3.60 12.59 -28.31
CA HIS A 127 -3.90 12.48 -26.91
C HIS A 127 -3.35 11.16 -26.35
N LEU A 128 -2.79 11.22 -25.14
CA LEU A 128 -2.37 10.07 -24.39
C LEU A 128 -3.60 9.40 -23.76
N LYS A 129 -3.88 8.18 -24.16
CA LYS A 129 -4.93 7.35 -23.54
C LYS A 129 -4.44 6.81 -22.19
N CYS A 130 -5.06 7.29 -21.12
CA CYS A 130 -4.91 6.77 -19.75
C CYS A 130 -5.92 5.64 -19.49
N THR A 131 -6.21 5.32 -18.22
CA THR A 131 -7.11 4.19 -17.91
C THR A 131 -8.54 4.43 -18.42
N TYR A 132 -9.08 5.62 -18.18
CA TYR A 132 -10.47 5.95 -18.57
C TYR A 132 -10.58 7.10 -19.57
N ILE A 133 -9.71 8.10 -19.47
CA ILE A 133 -9.77 9.31 -20.28
C ILE A 133 -8.52 9.47 -21.14
N GLU A 134 -8.59 10.40 -22.07
CA GLU A 134 -7.45 10.86 -22.86
C GLU A 134 -7.00 12.23 -22.36
N ILE A 135 -5.68 12.45 -22.29
CA ILE A 135 -5.07 13.72 -21.87
C ILE A 135 -4.08 14.24 -22.91
N ASP A 136 -3.63 15.47 -22.76
CA ASP A 136 -2.60 16.02 -23.65
C ASP A 136 -1.26 15.32 -23.42
N GLN A 137 -0.60 14.95 -24.53
CA GLN A 137 0.74 14.38 -24.50
C GLN A 137 1.81 15.48 -24.27
N VAL A 138 2.93 15.10 -23.66
CA VAL A 138 4.10 15.96 -23.47
C VAL A 138 5.23 15.58 -24.45
N PRO A 139 6.16 16.50 -24.77
CA PRO A 139 7.24 16.23 -25.71
C PRO A 139 8.19 15.12 -25.29
N GLU A 140 8.44 14.98 -23.98
CA GLU A 140 9.41 14.05 -23.44
C GLU A 140 8.85 13.37 -22.20
N THR A 141 9.15 12.08 -22.08
CA THR A 141 8.86 11.27 -20.88
C THR A 141 10.11 10.52 -20.44
N TYR A 142 10.33 10.45 -19.14
CA TYR A 142 11.43 9.71 -18.52
C TYR A 142 11.19 8.20 -18.53
N ALA A 143 12.28 7.43 -18.46
CA ALA A 143 12.19 5.99 -18.30
C ALA A 143 11.66 5.63 -16.91
N VAL A 144 10.73 4.67 -16.86
CA VAL A 144 10.06 4.26 -15.62
C VAL A 144 10.02 2.74 -15.46
N VAL A 145 10.11 2.27 -14.22
CA VAL A 145 9.76 0.91 -13.81
C VAL A 145 8.55 0.98 -12.90
N LEU A 146 7.50 0.24 -13.23
CA LEU A 146 6.18 0.35 -12.61
C LEU A 146 5.74 -1.00 -12.06
N SER A 147 5.15 -1.00 -10.87
CA SER A 147 4.27 -2.08 -10.39
C SER A 147 2.82 -1.63 -10.59
N ARG A 148 2.08 -2.33 -11.43
CA ARG A 148 0.70 -1.95 -11.78
C ARG A 148 -0.24 -3.15 -11.84
N PRO A 149 -1.53 -2.99 -11.48
CA PRO A 149 -2.54 -3.98 -11.81
C PRO A 149 -2.61 -4.16 -13.32
N ALA A 150 -2.63 -5.41 -13.77
CA ALA A 150 -2.50 -5.78 -15.18
C ALA A 150 -3.67 -5.34 -16.10
N TRP A 151 -4.69 -4.67 -15.55
CA TRP A 151 -5.87 -4.22 -16.26
C TRP A 151 -5.93 -2.71 -16.52
N LEU A 152 -5.23 -1.90 -15.71
CA LEU A 152 -5.26 -0.42 -15.78
C LEU A 152 -3.98 0.14 -16.35
N TRP A 153 -3.99 1.32 -16.97
CA TRP A 153 -2.83 1.94 -17.65
C TRP A 153 -1.76 2.51 -16.70
N GLY A 154 -2.21 3.09 -15.59
CA GLY A 154 -1.36 3.70 -14.56
C GLY A 154 -0.54 2.71 -13.73
N ALA A 155 -0.14 3.11 -12.53
CA ALA A 155 0.62 2.28 -11.60
C ALA A 155 0.25 2.51 -10.14
N GLU A 156 0.39 1.46 -9.34
CA GLU A 156 0.24 1.52 -7.89
C GLU A 156 1.51 2.06 -7.22
N MET A 157 2.66 1.83 -7.84
CA MET A 157 3.95 2.35 -7.41
C MET A 157 4.97 2.24 -8.53
N GLY A 158 6.06 2.98 -8.42
CA GLY A 158 7.17 2.84 -9.34
C GLY A 158 8.30 3.80 -9.05
N ALA A 159 9.30 3.74 -9.91
CA ALA A 159 10.43 4.65 -9.92
C ALA A 159 10.81 5.08 -11.33
N ASN A 160 11.52 6.18 -11.45
CA ASN A 160 12.09 6.65 -12.72
C ASN A 160 13.62 6.71 -12.70
N GLU A 161 14.21 6.92 -13.88
CA GLU A 161 15.67 6.98 -14.06
C GLU A 161 16.36 8.12 -13.29
N HIS A 162 15.60 9.13 -12.86
CA HIS A 162 16.10 10.26 -12.07
C HIS A 162 16.16 9.96 -10.56
N GLY A 163 15.66 8.80 -10.14
CA GLY A 163 15.63 8.40 -8.74
C GLY A 163 14.41 8.94 -7.99
N VAL A 164 13.33 9.29 -8.70
CA VAL A 164 12.03 9.59 -8.09
C VAL A 164 11.27 8.28 -7.87
N CYS A 165 10.65 8.12 -6.71
CA CYS A 165 9.75 7.02 -6.35
C CYS A 165 8.39 7.57 -5.95
N ILE A 166 7.31 6.90 -6.36
CA ILE A 166 5.93 7.28 -5.99
C ILE A 166 5.15 6.03 -5.61
N GLY A 167 4.36 6.14 -4.55
CA GLY A 167 3.31 5.19 -4.16
C GLY A 167 2.04 5.95 -3.75
N ASN A 168 0.90 5.27 -3.78
CA ASN A 168 -0.40 5.87 -3.45
C ASN A 168 -1.30 4.97 -2.60
N GLU A 169 -2.29 5.60 -1.97
CA GLU A 169 -3.28 4.98 -1.08
C GLU A 169 -4.67 5.52 -1.37
N ALA A 170 -5.66 4.65 -1.25
CA ALA A 170 -7.06 5.06 -1.26
C ALA A 170 -7.43 5.79 0.04
N VAL A 171 -7.93 7.02 -0.07
CA VAL A 171 -8.44 7.79 1.05
C VAL A 171 -9.89 8.20 0.82
N TRP A 172 -10.64 8.28 1.92
CA TRP A 172 -12.03 8.72 1.94
C TRP A 172 -12.23 9.75 3.04
N GLY A 173 -13.08 10.74 2.77
CA GLY A 173 -13.35 11.82 3.69
C GLY A 173 -14.72 12.45 3.46
N ARG A 174 -14.93 13.64 4.02
CA ARG A 174 -16.17 14.42 3.89
C ARG A 174 -16.45 14.84 2.46
N GLU A 175 -15.41 15.09 1.69
CA GLU A 175 -15.56 15.37 0.27
C GLU A 175 -16.03 14.12 -0.46
N LYS A 176 -17.02 14.28 -1.33
CA LYS A 176 -17.64 13.15 -2.00
C LYS A 176 -16.69 12.64 -3.09
N VAL A 177 -16.54 11.33 -3.14
CA VAL A 177 -15.83 10.68 -4.25
C VAL A 177 -16.67 10.78 -5.52
N CYS A 178 -16.00 11.04 -6.64
CA CYS A 178 -16.60 11.08 -7.96
C CYS A 178 -16.51 9.69 -8.63
N ASP A 179 -17.66 9.13 -9.02
CA ASP A 179 -17.72 7.88 -9.80
C ASP A 179 -17.61 8.15 -11.32
N GLU A 180 -17.59 9.42 -11.75
CA GLU A 180 -17.40 9.78 -13.16
C GLU A 180 -15.95 9.54 -13.58
N GLU A 181 -15.78 9.07 -14.81
CA GLU A 181 -14.48 8.77 -15.40
C GLU A 181 -13.61 10.02 -15.50
N ALA A 182 -12.46 9.97 -14.83
CA ALA A 182 -11.41 10.98 -14.85
C ALA A 182 -10.05 10.24 -14.71
N LEU A 183 -8.96 10.96 -14.41
CA LEU A 183 -7.71 10.30 -14.06
C LEU A 183 -7.87 9.49 -12.77
N LEU A 184 -7.38 8.25 -12.77
CA LEU A 184 -7.20 7.54 -11.52
C LEU A 184 -5.97 8.06 -10.79
N GLY A 185 -5.92 7.85 -9.47
CA GLY A 185 -4.68 8.06 -8.72
C GLY A 185 -3.51 7.28 -9.30
N MET A 186 -3.77 6.09 -9.84
CA MET A 186 -2.73 5.23 -10.40
C MET A 186 -2.21 5.81 -11.72
N ASP A 187 -3.09 6.47 -12.49
CA ASP A 187 -2.67 7.21 -13.68
C ASP A 187 -1.78 8.39 -13.26
N LEU A 188 -2.14 9.11 -12.20
CA LEU A 188 -1.34 10.21 -11.65
C LEU A 188 0.04 9.75 -11.13
N VAL A 189 0.15 8.57 -10.51
CA VAL A 189 1.45 7.97 -10.12
C VAL A 189 2.36 7.83 -11.34
N ARG A 190 1.86 7.20 -12.40
CA ARG A 190 2.64 6.98 -13.63
C ARG A 190 3.02 8.30 -14.29
N LEU A 191 2.07 9.21 -14.43
CA LEU A 191 2.29 10.51 -15.06
C LEU A 191 3.30 11.35 -14.28
N GLY A 192 3.25 11.32 -12.95
CA GLY A 192 4.24 11.98 -12.08
C GLY A 192 5.66 11.42 -12.31
N LEU A 193 5.80 10.09 -12.41
CA LEU A 193 7.08 9.43 -12.68
C LEU A 193 7.62 9.71 -14.09
N GLU A 194 6.76 9.69 -15.11
CA GLU A 194 7.14 9.93 -16.51
C GLU A 194 7.52 11.40 -16.76
N ARG A 195 7.08 12.35 -15.91
CA ARG A 195 7.21 13.79 -16.20
C ARG A 195 7.97 14.59 -15.13
N GLY A 196 8.30 14.01 -13.99
CA GLY A 196 9.04 14.67 -12.90
C GLY A 196 10.44 14.10 -12.67
N ASP A 197 11.49 14.92 -12.67
CA ASP A 197 12.88 14.51 -12.39
C ASP A 197 13.31 14.70 -10.91
N THR A 198 12.38 15.21 -10.09
CA THR A 198 12.52 15.43 -8.64
C THR A 198 11.15 15.17 -7.99
N ALA A 199 11.13 14.91 -6.69
CA ALA A 199 9.90 14.69 -5.94
C ALA A 199 8.97 15.90 -6.03
N GLU A 200 9.51 17.11 -5.93
CA GLU A 200 8.72 18.34 -6.05
C GLU A 200 8.13 18.53 -7.45
N LYS A 201 8.90 18.28 -8.52
CA LYS A 201 8.35 18.36 -9.89
C LYS A 201 7.31 17.30 -10.18
N ALA A 202 7.48 16.08 -9.66
CA ALA A 202 6.47 15.04 -9.76
C ALA A 202 5.17 15.43 -9.03
N LEU A 203 5.28 16.05 -7.85
CA LEU A 203 4.12 16.64 -7.15
C LEU A 203 3.43 17.69 -8.01
N ASN A 204 4.17 18.61 -8.62
CA ASN A 204 3.62 19.64 -9.52
C ASN A 204 2.81 19.02 -10.67
N VAL A 205 3.40 18.01 -11.33
CA VAL A 205 2.71 17.28 -12.41
C VAL A 205 1.38 16.69 -11.92
N ILE A 206 1.38 16.05 -10.75
CA ILE A 206 0.17 15.44 -10.19
C ILE A 206 -0.91 16.49 -9.90
N VAL A 207 -0.56 17.62 -9.26
CA VAL A 207 -1.55 18.65 -8.92
C VAL A 207 -2.07 19.39 -10.15
N ASP A 208 -1.23 19.65 -11.14
CA ASP A 208 -1.63 20.30 -12.40
C ASP A 208 -2.60 19.42 -13.19
N LEU A 209 -2.34 18.10 -13.23
CA LEU A 209 -3.22 17.13 -13.88
C LEU A 209 -4.53 16.93 -13.10
N LEU A 210 -4.47 16.90 -11.76
CA LEU A 210 -5.65 16.86 -10.91
C LEU A 210 -6.55 18.07 -11.13
N GLU A 211 -5.97 19.28 -11.23
CA GLU A 211 -6.72 20.51 -11.47
C GLU A 211 -7.36 20.51 -12.87
N LYS A 212 -6.61 20.07 -13.89
CA LYS A 212 -7.06 20.11 -15.29
C LYS A 212 -8.05 19.01 -15.66
N TYR A 213 -7.82 17.78 -15.19
CA TYR A 213 -8.56 16.59 -15.61
C TYR A 213 -9.36 15.93 -14.49
N GLY A 214 -9.20 16.37 -13.24
CA GLY A 214 -9.88 15.80 -12.09
C GLY A 214 -9.37 14.42 -11.68
N GLN A 215 -10.02 13.84 -10.68
CA GLN A 215 -9.83 12.44 -10.28
C GLN A 215 -11.17 11.75 -10.05
N GLY A 216 -11.27 10.48 -10.43
CA GLY A 216 -12.51 9.73 -10.35
C GLY A 216 -12.51 8.47 -11.20
N GLY A 217 -13.61 7.71 -11.12
CA GLY A 217 -13.76 6.43 -11.80
C GLY A 217 -13.51 5.23 -10.88
N ASN A 218 -13.78 4.04 -11.40
CA ASN A 218 -13.72 2.80 -10.61
C ASN A 218 -12.27 2.31 -10.48
N CYS A 219 -11.78 2.08 -9.25
CA CYS A 219 -10.41 1.62 -9.02
C CYS A 219 -10.30 0.10 -8.82
N SER A 220 -11.20 -0.69 -9.42
CA SER A 220 -11.19 -2.17 -9.33
C SER A 220 -11.64 -2.83 -10.63
N GLU A 221 -11.01 -3.95 -10.96
CA GLU A 221 -11.42 -4.80 -12.08
C GLU A 221 -12.66 -5.63 -11.67
N GLY A 222 -13.85 -5.22 -12.10
CA GLY A 222 -15.07 -6.01 -11.93
C GLY A 222 -16.33 -5.19 -11.66
N ARG A 223 -17.34 -5.86 -11.10
CA ARG A 223 -18.67 -5.29 -10.83
C ARG A 223 -18.74 -4.47 -9.54
N MET A 224 -17.70 -4.55 -8.71
CA MET A 224 -17.60 -3.74 -7.49
C MET A 224 -17.21 -2.32 -7.88
N VAL A 225 -18.01 -1.35 -7.44
CA VAL A 225 -17.65 0.06 -7.53
C VAL A 225 -16.81 0.40 -6.31
N PHE A 226 -15.54 0.73 -6.56
CA PHE A 226 -14.54 1.02 -5.55
C PHE A 226 -13.76 2.28 -5.95
N SER A 227 -14.42 3.43 -5.82
CA SER A 227 -13.87 4.75 -6.12
C SER A 227 -13.33 5.39 -4.84
N TYR A 228 -12.25 6.18 -4.95
CA TYR A 228 -11.63 6.89 -3.83
C TYR A 228 -10.83 8.13 -4.28
N HIS A 229 -10.46 8.99 -3.32
CA HIS A 229 -9.41 9.98 -3.52
C HIS A 229 -8.05 9.38 -3.13
N ASN A 230 -6.96 10.11 -3.37
CA ASN A 230 -5.62 9.56 -3.19
C ASN A 230 -4.79 10.34 -2.17
N SER A 231 -4.04 9.59 -1.38
CA SER A 231 -2.79 10.03 -0.77
C SER A 231 -1.63 9.53 -1.64
N PHE A 232 -0.56 10.32 -1.72
CA PHE A 232 0.66 9.97 -2.43
C PHE A 232 1.86 10.24 -1.53
N LEU A 233 2.83 9.32 -1.54
CA LEU A 233 4.15 9.52 -0.98
C LEU A 233 5.14 9.54 -2.14
N ILE A 234 5.80 10.67 -2.32
CA ILE A 234 6.70 10.96 -3.43
C ILE A 234 8.08 11.19 -2.82
N ALA A 235 9.10 10.46 -3.24
CA ALA A 235 10.45 10.62 -2.69
C ALA A 235 11.48 10.70 -3.81
N ASP A 236 12.57 11.43 -3.57
CA ASP A 236 13.76 11.39 -4.40
C ASP A 236 15.03 11.22 -3.54
N ARG A 237 16.19 11.54 -4.10
CA ARG A 237 17.49 11.42 -3.41
C ARG A 237 17.69 12.44 -2.28
N ASN A 238 16.82 13.42 -2.08
CA ASN A 238 17.02 14.52 -1.15
C ASN A 238 15.84 14.70 -0.21
N GLU A 239 14.63 14.56 -0.72
CA GLU A 239 13.41 14.92 0.01
C GLU A 239 12.27 13.94 -0.30
N ALA A 240 11.24 14.03 0.52
CA ALA A 240 9.96 13.39 0.24
C ALA A 240 8.80 14.37 0.45
N TRP A 241 7.69 14.07 -0.20
CA TRP A 241 6.46 14.82 -0.12
C TRP A 241 5.30 13.87 0.13
N ILE A 242 4.44 14.25 1.08
CA ILE A 242 3.10 13.69 1.20
C ILE A 242 2.16 14.62 0.45
N LEU A 243 1.35 14.09 -0.46
CA LEU A 243 0.28 14.82 -1.14
C LEU A 243 -1.04 14.11 -0.88
N GLU A 244 -1.96 14.77 -0.18
CA GLU A 244 -3.28 14.20 0.12
C GLU A 244 -4.38 15.02 -0.55
N THR A 245 -5.35 14.32 -1.13
CA THR A 245 -6.37 14.93 -1.98
C THR A 245 -7.80 14.70 -1.46
N ALA A 246 -8.65 15.69 -1.69
CA ALA A 246 -10.08 15.68 -1.40
C ALA A 246 -10.83 16.33 -2.57
N GLY A 247 -11.27 15.51 -3.53
CA GLY A 247 -11.76 16.00 -4.82
C GLY A 247 -10.64 16.73 -5.56
N LYS A 248 -10.86 17.99 -5.94
CA LYS A 248 -9.81 18.84 -6.52
C LYS A 248 -8.90 19.52 -5.49
N TYR A 249 -9.31 19.55 -4.22
CA TYR A 249 -8.54 20.20 -3.16
C TYR A 249 -7.43 19.27 -2.68
N TRP A 250 -6.32 19.85 -2.25
CA TRP A 250 -5.16 19.09 -1.82
C TRP A 250 -4.33 19.88 -0.81
N ALA A 251 -3.60 19.16 0.02
CA ALA A 251 -2.55 19.66 0.90
C ALA A 251 -1.30 18.80 0.71
N ALA A 252 -0.13 19.41 0.89
CA ALA A 252 1.14 18.73 0.80
C ALA A 252 2.09 19.10 1.94
N GLU A 253 2.80 18.09 2.45
CA GLU A 253 3.78 18.18 3.52
C GLU A 253 5.15 17.76 2.98
N LYS A 254 6.17 18.60 3.15
CA LYS A 254 7.56 18.31 2.82
C LYS A 254 8.25 17.59 3.98
N VAL A 255 9.01 16.55 3.67
CA VAL A 255 9.79 15.76 4.61
C VAL A 255 11.25 15.78 4.16
N GLU A 256 12.10 16.46 4.93
CA GLU A 256 13.53 16.61 4.62
C GLU A 256 14.43 15.68 5.42
N GLU A 257 13.93 15.16 6.55
CA GLU A 257 14.67 14.25 7.42
C GLU A 257 13.74 13.30 8.19
N GLY A 258 14.30 12.22 8.73
CA GLY A 258 13.60 11.35 9.65
C GLY A 258 12.75 10.29 8.94
N VAL A 259 11.53 10.04 9.43
CA VAL A 259 10.66 8.98 8.91
C VAL A 259 9.24 9.51 8.74
N ARG A 260 8.57 9.04 7.70
CA ARG A 260 7.14 9.32 7.46
C ARG A 260 6.51 8.11 6.79
N ASN A 261 5.23 7.87 7.08
CA ASN A 261 4.44 6.87 6.38
C ASN A 261 3.04 7.41 6.10
N ILE A 262 2.35 6.79 5.15
CA ILE A 262 0.95 7.00 4.87
C ILE A 262 0.24 5.66 4.72
N SER A 263 -1.05 5.67 5.02
CA SER A 263 -1.98 4.55 4.93
C SER A 263 -3.31 5.09 4.40
N ASN A 264 -4.39 4.33 4.47
CA ASN A 264 -5.70 4.72 3.94
C ASN A 264 -6.48 5.66 4.85
N GLN A 265 -5.86 6.78 5.22
CA GLN A 265 -6.45 7.90 5.95
C GLN A 265 -5.68 9.18 5.63
N LEU A 266 -6.35 10.32 5.77
CA LEU A 266 -5.66 11.61 5.73
C LEU A 266 -4.80 11.77 6.98
N SER A 267 -3.58 12.24 6.81
CA SER A 267 -2.54 12.31 7.83
C SER A 267 -1.85 13.67 7.91
N ILE A 268 -1.98 14.52 6.89
CA ILE A 268 -1.45 15.89 6.93
C ILE A 268 -2.32 16.69 7.90
N THR A 269 -1.72 17.16 9.00
CA THR A 269 -2.42 17.91 10.05
C THR A 269 -2.24 19.42 9.82
N THR A 270 -1.51 20.11 10.71
CA THR A 270 -1.29 21.55 10.66
C THR A 270 -0.02 21.94 9.90
N LYS A 271 0.95 21.02 9.78
CA LYS A 271 2.14 21.22 8.95
C LYS A 271 1.77 21.03 7.48
N ILE A 272 1.51 22.15 6.82
CA ILE A 272 1.14 22.23 5.40
C ILE A 272 2.12 23.16 4.72
N ASP A 273 2.97 22.61 3.86
CA ASP A 273 3.98 23.37 3.11
C ASP A 273 3.41 23.94 1.81
N ARG A 274 2.47 23.21 1.19
CA ARG A 274 1.75 23.66 -0.02
C ARG A 274 0.29 23.22 0.04
N GLU A 275 -0.61 24.01 -0.54
CA GLU A 275 -2.05 23.70 -0.55
C GLU A 275 -2.74 24.27 -1.77
N HIS A 276 -3.91 23.71 -2.10
CA HIS A 276 -4.82 24.31 -3.08
C HIS A 276 -5.33 25.68 -2.55
N PRO A 277 -5.28 26.76 -3.34
CA PRO A 277 -5.56 28.12 -2.88
C PRO A 277 -6.97 28.31 -2.28
N ASP A 278 -7.97 27.64 -2.83
CA ASP A 278 -9.35 27.72 -2.33
C ASP A 278 -9.72 26.68 -1.26
N MET A 279 -8.81 25.80 -0.85
CA MET A 279 -9.11 24.68 0.05
C MET A 279 -9.75 25.14 1.37
N ARG A 280 -9.12 26.10 2.05
CA ARG A 280 -9.60 26.60 3.35
C ARG A 280 -10.93 27.35 3.23
N ASN A 281 -11.07 28.16 2.17
CA ASN A 281 -12.28 28.90 1.89
C ASN A 281 -13.46 27.95 1.62
N TYR A 282 -13.22 26.91 0.82
CA TYR A 282 -14.21 25.87 0.58
C TYR A 282 -14.60 25.14 1.86
N ALA A 283 -13.64 24.70 2.67
CA ALA A 283 -13.92 24.05 3.96
C ALA A 283 -14.76 24.94 4.89
N LYS A 284 -14.50 26.25 4.91
CA LYS A 284 -15.29 27.24 5.67
C LYS A 284 -16.72 27.36 5.15
N GLN A 285 -16.90 27.47 3.83
CA GLN A 285 -18.23 27.52 3.20
C GLN A 285 -19.06 26.26 3.46
N ARG A 286 -18.39 25.09 3.55
CA ARG A 286 -19.01 23.81 3.90
C ARG A 286 -19.30 23.65 5.40
N GLY A 287 -18.87 24.60 6.23
CA GLY A 287 -18.99 24.55 7.69
C GLY A 287 -18.10 23.48 8.33
N TRP A 288 -17.05 23.02 7.64
CA TRP A 288 -16.12 22.00 8.15
C TRP A 288 -15.03 22.60 9.03
N TRP A 289 -14.71 23.87 8.80
CA TRP A 289 -13.76 24.66 9.56
C TRP A 289 -14.37 26.02 9.92
N ASP A 290 -14.18 26.46 11.17
CA ASP A 290 -14.76 27.70 11.68
C ASP A 290 -13.98 28.96 11.27
N GLY A 291 -12.78 28.79 10.69
CA GLY A 291 -11.88 29.88 10.35
C GLY A 291 -11.20 30.54 11.56
N LYS A 292 -11.35 29.97 12.77
CA LYS A 292 -10.80 30.50 14.02
C LYS A 292 -9.71 29.60 14.58
N LYS A 293 -9.93 28.28 14.55
CA LYS A 293 -8.91 27.30 14.95
C LYS A 293 -7.81 27.23 13.90
N GLU A 294 -6.61 26.83 14.31
CA GLU A 294 -5.57 26.43 13.37
C GLU A 294 -6.14 25.38 12.39
N PHE A 295 -5.77 25.51 11.12
CA PHE A 295 -6.29 24.61 10.10
C PHE A 295 -5.53 23.30 10.14
N ASP A 296 -6.26 22.21 10.36
CA ASP A 296 -5.76 20.85 10.32
C ASP A 296 -6.46 20.13 9.16
N PHE A 297 -5.70 19.75 8.12
CA PHE A 297 -6.28 19.20 6.89
C PHE A 297 -6.98 17.87 7.14
N ALA A 298 -6.28 16.93 7.80
CA ALA A 298 -6.81 15.62 8.16
C ALA A 298 -8.07 15.74 9.01
N ALA A 299 -8.07 16.55 10.07
CA ALA A 299 -9.25 16.73 10.93
C ALA A 299 -10.43 17.40 10.19
N THR A 300 -10.14 18.31 9.27
CA THR A 300 -11.16 19.07 8.52
C THR A 300 -11.83 18.21 7.44
N TYR A 301 -11.05 17.43 6.70
CA TYR A 301 -11.51 16.66 5.54
C TYR A 301 -11.83 15.19 5.85
N SER A 302 -11.41 14.63 6.99
CA SER A 302 -11.79 13.27 7.39
C SER A 302 -13.24 13.17 7.87
N TYR A 303 -13.82 11.97 7.79
CA TYR A 303 -15.16 11.70 8.32
C TYR A 303 -15.28 12.06 9.82
N LEU A 304 -16.46 12.54 10.23
CA LEU A 304 -16.76 12.88 11.63
C LEU A 304 -16.86 11.65 12.55
N ASP A 305 -17.16 10.48 12.00
CA ASP A 305 -17.45 9.27 12.77
C ASP A 305 -16.24 8.32 12.79
N THR A 306 -15.54 8.34 13.91
CA THR A 306 -14.34 7.55 14.22
C THR A 306 -14.59 6.05 14.27
N ALA A 307 -15.84 5.57 14.31
CA ALA A 307 -16.13 4.13 14.25
C ALA A 307 -15.73 3.51 12.90
N LYS A 308 -15.68 4.29 11.82
CA LYS A 308 -15.13 3.89 10.51
C LYS A 308 -13.60 4.03 10.41
N MET A 309 -13.00 4.70 11.39
CA MET A 309 -11.56 4.81 11.59
C MET A 309 -11.03 3.68 12.48
N MET A 310 -11.72 2.57 12.73
CA MET A 310 -11.22 1.57 13.70
C MET A 310 -10.21 0.56 13.13
N ILE A 311 -9.89 0.62 11.83
CA ILE A 311 -8.96 -0.32 11.17
C ILE A 311 -7.71 0.39 10.58
N SER A 312 -7.83 1.66 10.14
CA SER A 312 -6.76 2.43 9.49
C SER A 312 -5.73 3.11 10.42
N PRO A 313 -6.09 3.65 11.61
CA PRO A 313 -5.14 4.18 12.57
C PRO A 313 -4.26 3.09 13.18
N GLY A 314 -4.69 1.84 13.16
CA GLY A 314 -3.88 0.70 13.58
C GLY A 314 -2.61 0.63 12.75
N ARG A 315 -2.74 0.40 11.43
CA ARG A 315 -1.58 0.23 10.54
C ARG A 315 -0.75 1.49 10.40
N TYR A 316 -1.38 2.66 10.29
CA TYR A 316 -0.63 3.92 10.27
C TYR A 316 0.25 4.07 11.54
N CYS A 317 -0.34 3.85 12.73
CA CYS A 317 0.39 3.96 13.99
C CYS A 317 1.42 2.83 14.18
N GLU A 318 1.08 1.58 13.84
CA GLU A 318 2.01 0.45 13.94
C GLU A 318 3.18 0.62 12.98
N GLY A 319 2.91 1.01 11.74
CA GLY A 319 3.92 1.37 10.75
C GLY A 319 4.84 2.49 11.23
N TYR A 320 4.27 3.55 11.81
CA TYR A 320 5.06 4.62 12.41
C TYR A 320 5.90 4.13 13.60
N LYS A 321 5.36 3.27 14.47
CA LYS A 321 6.09 2.65 15.59
C LYS A 321 7.24 1.78 15.08
N LEU A 322 7.02 0.97 14.05
CA LEU A 322 8.04 0.12 13.44
C LEU A 322 9.15 0.97 12.82
N LEU A 323 8.84 2.02 12.05
CA LEU A 323 9.86 2.94 11.55
C LEU A 323 10.67 3.58 12.69
N ASN A 324 9.99 4.06 13.74
CA ASN A 324 10.68 4.70 14.87
C ASN A 324 11.52 3.73 15.71
N LYS A 325 11.13 2.45 15.81
CA LYS A 325 11.90 1.39 16.48
C LYS A 325 13.31 1.24 15.86
N HIS A 326 13.43 1.47 14.55
CA HIS A 326 14.69 1.31 13.82
C HIS A 326 15.34 2.65 13.41
N LYS A 327 14.77 3.79 13.83
CA LYS A 327 15.26 5.12 13.45
C LYS A 327 16.74 5.30 13.81
N GLY A 328 17.52 5.72 12.82
CA GLY A 328 18.98 5.87 12.88
C GLY A 328 19.74 4.70 12.26
N ASN A 329 19.08 3.56 12.07
CA ASN A 329 19.68 2.33 11.54
C ASN A 329 18.79 1.69 10.45
N ILE A 330 17.88 2.44 9.83
CA ILE A 330 16.97 1.87 8.83
C ILE A 330 17.79 1.48 7.59
N THR A 331 17.65 0.21 7.19
CA THR A 331 18.26 -0.37 5.99
C THR A 331 17.19 -0.94 5.04
N PHE A 332 17.63 -1.51 3.92
CA PHE A 332 16.76 -2.28 3.02
C PHE A 332 16.08 -3.44 3.76
N GLU A 333 16.83 -4.19 4.56
CA GLU A 333 16.34 -5.33 5.32
C GLU A 333 15.30 -4.90 6.36
N THR A 334 15.52 -3.77 7.04
CA THR A 334 14.51 -3.20 7.94
C THR A 334 13.21 -2.88 7.19
N MET A 335 13.30 -2.26 6.01
CA MET A 335 12.10 -1.92 5.24
C MET A 335 11.38 -3.18 4.75
N VAL A 336 12.12 -4.22 4.33
CA VAL A 336 11.56 -5.52 3.97
C VAL A 336 10.88 -6.19 5.18
N GLU A 337 11.45 -6.11 6.37
CA GLU A 337 10.84 -6.61 7.61
C GLU A 337 9.50 -5.91 7.89
N ILE A 338 9.46 -4.58 7.78
CA ILE A 338 8.23 -3.78 7.96
C ILE A 338 7.16 -4.19 6.95
N LEU A 339 7.51 -4.28 5.66
CA LEU A 339 6.57 -4.65 4.61
C LEU A 339 6.08 -6.10 4.72
N ARG A 340 6.78 -6.96 5.46
CA ARG A 340 6.40 -8.35 5.72
C ARG A 340 5.57 -8.53 6.99
N ASP A 341 5.45 -7.50 7.82
CA ASP A 341 4.88 -7.61 9.15
C ASP A 341 3.35 -7.85 9.10
N LYS A 342 2.95 -9.11 9.25
CA LYS A 342 1.54 -9.54 9.37
C LYS A 342 0.91 -9.11 10.71
N PRO A 343 1.59 -9.16 11.87
CA PRO A 343 1.00 -8.77 13.15
C PRO A 343 0.47 -7.33 13.21
N SER A 344 1.15 -6.38 12.58
CA SER A 344 0.69 -4.99 12.45
C SER A 344 -0.41 -4.82 11.41
N GLY A 345 -0.62 -5.81 10.55
CA GLY A 345 -1.53 -5.78 9.40
C GLY A 345 -0.94 -5.11 8.15
N ILE A 346 0.33 -4.72 8.15
CA ILE A 346 0.99 -4.10 6.99
C ILE A 346 1.09 -5.09 5.82
N ASN A 347 1.42 -6.35 6.11
CA ASN A 347 1.28 -7.44 5.14
C ASN A 347 -0.12 -8.06 5.28
N MET A 348 -1.00 -7.80 4.31
CA MET A 348 -2.39 -8.26 4.35
C MET A 348 -2.58 -9.65 3.75
N GLU A 349 -3.53 -10.38 4.32
CA GLU A 349 -3.99 -11.69 3.85
C GLU A 349 -5.52 -11.72 3.74
N GLY A 350 -6.04 -12.56 2.84
CA GLY A 350 -7.48 -12.77 2.66
C GLY A 350 -8.00 -12.30 1.29
N GLU A 351 -9.24 -11.81 1.24
CA GLU A 351 -9.87 -11.34 0.00
C GLU A 351 -9.18 -10.08 -0.57
N PHE A 352 -8.65 -9.24 0.32
CA PHE A 352 -7.66 -8.23 -0.02
C PHE A 352 -6.33 -8.67 0.58
N LEU A 353 -5.31 -8.78 -0.26
CA LEU A 353 -3.98 -9.23 0.14
C LEU A 353 -2.92 -8.32 -0.45
N THR A 354 -1.72 -8.34 0.14
CA THR A 354 -0.57 -7.64 -0.44
C THR A 354 -0.15 -8.32 -1.73
N THR A 355 -0.58 -7.75 -2.86
CA THR A 355 -0.40 -8.34 -4.20
C THR A 355 0.97 -8.03 -4.80
N ALA A 356 1.60 -6.94 -4.35
CA ALA A 356 2.97 -6.59 -4.69
C ALA A 356 3.58 -5.68 -3.64
N SER A 357 4.91 -5.73 -3.52
CA SER A 357 5.69 -4.85 -2.65
C SER A 357 6.91 -4.29 -3.37
N MET A 358 7.30 -3.07 -2.99
CA MET A 358 8.46 -2.38 -3.51
C MET A 358 9.31 -1.83 -2.37
N VAL A 359 10.64 -1.90 -2.52
CA VAL A 359 11.59 -1.14 -1.68
C VAL A 359 12.59 -0.44 -2.60
N SER A 360 12.87 0.83 -2.40
CA SER A 360 13.91 1.56 -3.14
C SER A 360 14.96 2.12 -2.21
N ILE A 361 16.21 2.02 -2.65
CA ILE A 361 17.38 2.61 -2.00
C ILE A 361 17.87 3.74 -2.92
N LEU A 362 17.82 4.97 -2.42
CA LEU A 362 18.18 6.18 -3.15
C LEU A 362 19.37 6.85 -2.45
N PRO A 363 20.61 6.60 -2.88
CA PRO A 363 21.77 7.28 -2.32
C PRO A 363 21.71 8.79 -2.60
N GLN A 364 22.10 9.63 -1.62
CA GLN A 364 22.27 11.08 -1.85
C GLN A 364 23.40 11.38 -2.86
N ASP A 365 24.45 10.55 -2.90
CA ASP A 365 25.49 10.66 -3.93
C ASP A 365 24.94 10.22 -5.29
N SER A 366 24.74 11.17 -6.19
CA SER A 366 24.22 10.94 -7.54
C SER A 366 25.14 10.08 -8.43
N LYS A 367 26.39 9.82 -8.01
CA LYS A 367 27.29 8.87 -8.68
C LYS A 367 26.93 7.42 -8.39
N LEU A 368 26.19 7.16 -7.32
CA LEU A 368 25.72 5.83 -6.97
C LEU A 368 24.35 5.58 -7.62
N PRO A 369 24.13 4.40 -8.22
CA PRO A 369 22.83 4.09 -8.81
C PRO A 369 21.77 3.94 -7.72
N CYS A 370 20.53 4.35 -8.04
CA CYS A 370 19.38 3.94 -7.26
C CYS A 370 19.08 2.46 -7.54
N ILE A 371 18.63 1.72 -6.53
CA ILE A 371 18.26 0.31 -6.66
C ILE A 371 16.81 0.16 -6.21
N HIS A 372 15.99 -0.39 -7.09
CA HIS A 372 14.55 -0.55 -6.89
C HIS A 372 14.21 -2.03 -6.85
N PHE A 373 13.68 -2.51 -5.74
CA PHE A 373 13.35 -3.92 -5.54
C PHE A 373 11.85 -4.12 -5.64
N PHE A 374 11.43 -5.13 -6.39
CA PHE A 374 10.02 -5.49 -6.54
C PHE A 374 9.80 -6.96 -6.25
N THR A 375 8.69 -7.30 -5.60
CA THR A 375 8.29 -8.71 -5.49
C THR A 375 7.77 -9.25 -6.82
N GLY A 376 6.94 -8.47 -7.53
CA GLY A 376 6.23 -8.93 -8.74
C GLY A 376 5.34 -10.15 -8.50
N THR A 377 5.07 -10.49 -7.24
CA THR A 377 4.26 -11.61 -6.78
C THR A 377 3.63 -11.27 -5.42
N PRO A 378 2.47 -11.86 -5.09
CA PRO A 378 1.77 -11.66 -3.82
C PRO A 378 2.55 -12.11 -2.58
N ASP A 379 2.09 -11.66 -1.41
CA ASP A 379 2.63 -11.98 -0.09
C ASP A 379 4.15 -11.74 0.02
N PRO A 380 4.60 -10.53 0.42
CA PRO A 380 6.03 -10.23 0.56
C PRO A 380 6.76 -11.20 1.48
N GLU A 381 6.11 -11.84 2.45
CA GLU A 381 6.75 -12.84 3.34
C GLU A 381 7.18 -14.07 2.54
N ARG A 382 6.37 -14.48 1.55
CA ARG A 382 6.61 -15.65 0.70
C ARG A 382 7.24 -15.29 -0.66
N SER A 383 7.49 -14.01 -0.88
CA SER A 383 8.04 -13.47 -2.12
C SER A 383 9.48 -13.00 -1.98
N VAL A 384 10.19 -12.99 -3.11
CA VAL A 384 11.56 -12.48 -3.22
C VAL A 384 11.54 -11.09 -3.84
N PHE A 385 12.21 -10.15 -3.19
CA PHE A 385 12.49 -8.81 -3.71
C PHE A 385 13.59 -8.87 -4.77
N LYS A 386 13.24 -8.66 -6.04
CA LYS A 386 14.19 -8.69 -7.17
C LYS A 386 14.68 -7.27 -7.49
N PRO A 387 16.01 -7.06 -7.61
CA PRO A 387 16.57 -5.75 -7.87
C PRO A 387 16.41 -5.33 -9.33
N PHE A 388 16.07 -4.06 -9.53
CA PHE A 388 16.05 -3.34 -10.80
C PHE A 388 16.93 -2.09 -10.67
N ILE A 389 17.77 -1.86 -11.67
CA ILE A 389 18.65 -0.68 -11.75
C ILE A 389 18.54 -0.13 -13.16
N PHE A 390 18.34 1.18 -13.28
CA PHE A 390 18.36 1.86 -14.58
C PHE A 390 19.79 1.84 -15.16
N VAL A 391 19.95 1.14 -16.28
CA VAL A 391 21.18 1.05 -17.07
C VAL A 391 20.84 1.22 -18.56
N PRO A 392 21.80 1.50 -19.44
CA PRO A 392 21.54 1.51 -20.87
C PRO A 392 21.06 0.15 -21.40
N ASN A 393 20.17 0.15 -22.39
CA ASN A 393 19.71 -1.05 -23.11
C ASN A 393 19.03 -2.13 -22.24
N ILE A 394 18.13 -1.72 -21.34
CA ILE A 394 17.32 -2.66 -20.54
C ILE A 394 16.39 -3.46 -21.44
N SER A 395 16.42 -4.79 -21.29
CA SER A 395 15.47 -5.69 -21.92
C SER A 395 14.09 -5.60 -21.25
N GLN A 396 13.04 -5.85 -22.04
CA GLN A 396 11.68 -5.95 -21.52
C GLN A 396 11.55 -7.04 -20.45
N LEU A 397 10.77 -6.76 -19.40
CA LEU A 397 10.59 -7.64 -18.23
C LEU A 397 9.49 -8.69 -18.50
N LEU A 398 9.75 -9.60 -19.44
CA LEU A 398 8.73 -10.50 -19.98
C LEU A 398 8.13 -11.47 -18.95
N ASN A 399 8.90 -11.92 -17.95
CA ASN A 399 8.40 -12.87 -16.92
C ASN A 399 7.41 -12.24 -15.94
N THR A 400 7.42 -10.90 -15.83
CA THR A 400 6.54 -10.09 -14.99
C THR A 400 5.49 -9.34 -15.78
N SER A 401 5.42 -9.52 -17.10
CA SER A 401 4.44 -8.86 -17.98
C SER A 401 3.24 -9.77 -18.21
N SER A 402 2.04 -9.23 -18.00
CA SER A 402 0.80 -9.98 -18.20
C SER A 402 0.45 -10.11 -19.69
N PRO A 403 -0.33 -11.14 -20.09
CA PRO A 403 -0.82 -11.24 -21.46
C PRO A 403 -1.63 -10.00 -21.86
N THR A 404 -1.35 -9.47 -23.04
CA THR A 404 -2.16 -8.38 -23.61
C THR A 404 -3.44 -8.96 -24.18
N PHE A 405 -4.57 -8.46 -23.71
CA PHE A 405 -5.87 -8.71 -24.31
C PHE A 405 -6.23 -7.47 -25.11
N GLU A 406 -6.67 -7.63 -26.35
CA GLU A 406 -7.25 -6.52 -27.11
C GLU A 406 -8.37 -5.94 -26.25
N LEU A 407 -8.16 -4.72 -25.75
CA LEU A 407 -9.25 -3.92 -25.20
C LEU A 407 -10.22 -3.76 -26.36
N GLU A 408 -11.40 -4.37 -26.31
CA GLU A 408 -12.50 -3.94 -27.17
C GLU A 408 -12.59 -2.41 -27.03
N ASP A 409 -12.28 -1.71 -28.11
CA ASP A 409 -12.23 -0.26 -28.21
C ASP A 409 -13.45 0.38 -27.53
N SER A 410 -13.25 0.83 -26.29
CA SER A 410 -14.32 1.47 -25.54
C SER A 410 -13.75 2.50 -24.57
N VAL A 411 -13.10 3.53 -25.11
CA VAL A 411 -13.17 4.84 -24.46
C VAL A 411 -14.65 5.23 -24.42
N GLY A 412 -15.20 5.45 -23.22
CA GLY A 412 -16.57 5.94 -23.03
C GLY A 412 -17.71 4.90 -23.05
N LYS A 413 -17.43 3.58 -23.06
CA LYS A 413 -18.42 2.59 -22.58
C LYS A 413 -17.87 1.99 -21.32
N LYS A 414 -18.64 2.03 -20.22
CA LYS A 414 -18.39 1.25 -18.99
C LYS A 414 -17.73 -0.06 -19.37
N LEU A 415 -16.47 -0.28 -18.97
CA LEU A 415 -15.79 -1.56 -19.15
C LEU A 415 -16.71 -2.65 -18.62
N GLN A 416 -17.43 -3.31 -19.53
CA GLN A 416 -18.37 -4.37 -19.18
C GLN A 416 -17.52 -5.61 -18.96
N PHE A 417 -16.96 -5.75 -17.76
CA PHE A 417 -16.28 -6.96 -17.32
C PHE A 417 -17.30 -8.10 -17.20
N ASN A 418 -17.73 -8.65 -18.34
CA ASN A 418 -18.64 -9.78 -18.43
C ASN A 418 -17.92 -11.10 -18.14
N SER A 419 -16.58 -11.13 -18.27
CA SER A 419 -15.67 -12.19 -17.82
C SER A 419 -14.31 -11.59 -17.46
N LYS A 420 -13.69 -12.00 -16.33
CA LYS A 420 -12.32 -11.61 -15.98
C LYS A 420 -11.32 -12.48 -16.77
N PRO A 421 -10.45 -11.90 -17.61
CA PRO A 421 -9.41 -12.67 -18.29
C PRO A 421 -8.33 -13.14 -17.31
N ASP A 422 -7.64 -14.23 -17.64
CA ASP A 422 -6.49 -14.69 -16.84
C ASP A 422 -5.27 -13.81 -17.13
N ARG A 423 -4.98 -12.88 -16.21
CA ARG A 423 -3.86 -11.94 -16.32
C ARG A 423 -2.56 -12.45 -15.69
N ARG A 424 -2.49 -13.70 -15.25
CA ARG A 424 -1.31 -14.21 -14.53
C ARG A 424 -0.10 -14.31 -15.47
N HIS A 425 0.94 -13.54 -15.19
CA HIS A 425 2.23 -13.60 -15.90
C HIS A 425 3.06 -14.83 -15.48
N PRO A 426 4.11 -15.23 -16.24
CA PRO A 426 4.86 -16.46 -15.99
C PRO A 426 5.43 -16.58 -14.56
N LEU A 427 5.96 -15.49 -13.99
CA LEU A 427 6.46 -15.49 -12.62
C LEU A 427 5.34 -15.71 -11.60
N TYR A 428 4.17 -15.09 -11.79
CA TYR A 428 3.01 -15.24 -10.91
C TYR A 428 2.56 -16.71 -10.87
N GLN A 429 2.44 -17.34 -12.04
CA GLN A 429 2.06 -18.75 -12.15
C GLN A 429 3.03 -19.67 -11.42
N LYS A 430 4.35 -19.46 -11.61
CA LYS A 430 5.38 -20.23 -10.90
C LYS A 430 5.34 -20.02 -9.40
N HIS A 431 5.07 -18.78 -8.97
CA HIS A 431 4.92 -18.47 -7.55
C HIS A 431 3.72 -19.21 -6.95
N GLN A 432 2.54 -19.17 -7.57
CA GLN A 432 1.38 -19.93 -7.11
C GLN A 432 1.68 -21.44 -6.99
N GLN A 433 2.31 -22.03 -8.00
CA GLN A 433 2.71 -23.44 -7.97
C GLN A 433 3.67 -23.73 -6.81
N ALA A 434 4.61 -22.84 -6.53
CA ALA A 434 5.53 -23.00 -5.40
C ALA A 434 4.80 -22.92 -4.05
N LEU A 435 3.84 -22.01 -3.90
CA LEU A 435 3.02 -21.91 -2.68
C LEU A 435 2.20 -23.18 -2.45
N GLU A 436 1.55 -23.70 -3.50
CA GLU A 436 0.79 -24.95 -3.43
C GLU A 436 1.67 -26.14 -2.97
N ILE A 437 2.90 -26.22 -3.45
CA ILE A 437 3.85 -27.26 -3.02
C ILE A 437 4.24 -27.09 -1.54
N LEU A 438 4.50 -25.86 -1.10
CA LEU A 438 4.86 -25.56 0.28
C LEU A 438 3.70 -25.87 1.22
N ASP A 439 2.48 -25.46 0.88
CA ASP A 439 1.30 -25.64 1.71
C ASP A 439 0.94 -27.14 1.82
N ASN A 440 1.06 -27.89 0.73
CA ASN A 440 0.90 -29.35 0.74
C ASN A 440 1.98 -30.07 1.58
N LYS A 441 3.24 -29.60 1.55
CA LYS A 441 4.30 -30.14 2.42
C LYS A 441 4.00 -29.86 3.89
N THR A 442 3.61 -28.64 4.22
CA THR A 442 3.23 -28.25 5.58
C THR A 442 2.04 -29.05 6.08
N ALA A 443 1.00 -29.22 5.26
CA ALA A 443 -0.16 -30.06 5.59
C ALA A 443 0.26 -31.52 5.88
N ARG A 444 1.13 -32.11 5.05
CA ARG A 444 1.66 -33.47 5.30
C ARG A 444 2.50 -33.58 6.57
N ILE A 445 3.26 -32.54 6.93
CA ILE A 445 4.02 -32.51 8.19
C ILE A 445 3.04 -32.43 9.36
N LEU A 446 2.05 -31.55 9.30
CA LEU A 446 1.02 -31.41 10.34
C LEU A 446 0.17 -32.67 10.50
N GLU A 447 -0.21 -33.35 9.41
CA GLU A 447 -0.87 -34.66 9.46
C GLU A 447 0.01 -35.71 10.12
N ARG A 448 1.32 -35.77 9.82
CA ARG A 448 2.24 -36.70 10.49
C ARG A 448 2.40 -36.42 11.98
N VAL A 449 2.39 -35.15 12.38
CA VAL A 449 2.42 -34.75 13.79
C VAL A 449 1.07 -35.07 14.47
N ALA A 450 -0.05 -34.88 13.78
CA ALA A 450 -1.40 -35.16 14.31
C ALA A 450 -1.74 -36.66 14.36
N ILE A 451 -1.17 -37.48 13.48
CA ILE A 451 -1.31 -38.95 13.47
C ILE A 451 -0.38 -39.63 14.51
N SER A 452 0.35 -38.84 15.32
CA SER A 452 1.09 -39.35 16.50
C SER A 452 0.35 -39.09 17.83
N PRO A 453 -0.74 -39.82 18.17
CA PRO A 453 -1.21 -39.91 19.53
C PRO A 453 -0.72 -41.22 20.16
N SER A 454 0.38 -41.15 20.91
CA SER A 454 0.73 -41.99 22.10
C SER A 454 2.22 -42.29 22.16
N MET A 455 2.89 -41.76 23.19
CA MET A 455 3.60 -42.53 24.24
C MET A 455 4.46 -41.58 25.07
N GLY A 456 4.05 -41.40 26.33
CA GLY A 456 4.95 -41.27 27.48
C GLY A 456 5.81 -40.00 27.61
N SER A 457 5.64 -39.33 28.74
CA SER A 457 6.61 -38.43 29.37
C SER A 457 8.07 -38.67 28.96
N PHE A 458 8.65 -37.72 28.23
CA PHE A 458 10.10 -37.58 28.10
C PHE A 458 10.45 -36.11 28.27
N GLU A 459 11.16 -35.80 29.35
CA GLU A 459 11.88 -34.53 29.49
C GLU A 459 12.93 -34.43 28.39
N PRO A 460 13.11 -33.27 27.73
CA PRO A 460 14.15 -33.12 26.72
C PRO A 460 15.51 -32.98 27.43
N ARG A 461 16.27 -34.08 27.46
CA ARG A 461 17.70 -34.07 27.77
C ARG A 461 18.44 -33.61 26.51
N ILE A 462 18.99 -32.40 26.54
CA ILE A 462 19.87 -31.90 25.49
C ILE A 462 21.20 -32.65 25.59
N GLU A 463 21.48 -33.54 24.63
CA GLU A 463 22.84 -34.04 24.39
C GLU A 463 23.43 -33.33 23.17
N LEU A 464 24.38 -32.44 23.45
CA LEU A 464 25.33 -31.90 22.49
C LEU A 464 26.31 -33.00 22.08
N THR A 465 26.25 -33.47 20.84
CA THR A 465 27.40 -34.11 20.18
C THR A 465 27.58 -33.55 18.76
N SER A 466 28.84 -33.32 18.41
CA SER A 466 29.35 -32.49 17.34
C SER A 466 29.79 -33.31 16.10
N PRO A 467 30.57 -32.76 15.15
CA PRO A 467 30.17 -32.41 13.79
C PRO A 467 30.53 -33.48 12.72
N VAL A 468 29.78 -33.52 11.61
CA VAL A 468 30.15 -34.31 10.42
C VAL A 468 30.74 -33.39 9.35
N SER A 469 31.93 -33.79 8.87
CA SER A 469 32.80 -33.11 7.89
C SER A 469 32.34 -33.22 6.42
N PRO A 470 32.93 -32.42 5.51
CA PRO A 470 32.41 -32.14 4.16
C PRO A 470 33.00 -33.07 3.10
N ALA A 471 32.14 -33.67 2.26
CA ALA A 471 32.56 -34.30 1.01
C ALA A 471 31.37 -34.40 0.04
N LEU A 472 31.36 -33.53 -0.98
CA LEU A 472 30.90 -33.81 -2.35
C LEU A 472 31.09 -32.52 -3.19
N ALA A 473 32.34 -32.24 -3.52
CA ALA A 473 32.69 -31.36 -4.63
C ALA A 473 32.84 -32.23 -5.88
N GLY A 474 32.07 -31.93 -6.92
CA GLY A 474 32.06 -32.71 -8.17
C GLY A 474 31.36 -32.02 -9.32
N GLN A 475 32.11 -31.14 -10.00
CA GLN A 475 32.08 -30.87 -11.44
C GLN A 475 30.75 -30.39 -12.09
N PHE A 476 30.65 -29.09 -12.33
CA PHE A 476 30.12 -28.57 -13.60
C PHE A 476 31.06 -27.48 -14.16
N SER A 477 31.47 -27.71 -15.40
CA SER A 477 32.44 -26.96 -16.19
C SER A 477 31.96 -25.55 -16.52
N THR A 478 32.77 -24.54 -16.23
CA THR A 478 32.60 -23.14 -16.63
C THR A 478 33.34 -22.86 -17.94
N THR A 479 32.61 -22.77 -19.05
CA THR A 479 33.09 -22.14 -20.29
C THR A 479 31.96 -21.35 -20.94
N GLU A 480 31.69 -20.13 -20.46
CA GLU A 480 31.07 -19.05 -21.25
C GLU A 480 31.71 -17.70 -20.90
N PRO A 481 31.89 -16.78 -21.87
CA PRO A 481 32.73 -15.59 -21.73
C PRO A 481 32.06 -14.46 -20.91
N PRO A 482 32.84 -13.53 -20.32
CA PRO A 482 32.32 -12.47 -19.47
C PRO A 482 31.68 -11.36 -20.30
N GLY A 483 30.42 -11.00 -20.01
CA GLY A 483 29.77 -9.87 -20.68
C GLY A 483 28.25 -9.81 -20.69
N LYS A 484 27.53 -10.58 -19.88
CA LYS A 484 26.07 -10.43 -19.72
C LYS A 484 25.74 -9.99 -18.30
N PRO A 485 24.94 -8.92 -18.09
CA PRO A 485 24.40 -8.61 -16.78
C PRO A 485 23.48 -9.76 -16.35
N LEU A 486 23.66 -10.23 -15.11
CA LEU A 486 22.71 -11.13 -14.47
C LEU A 486 21.46 -10.32 -14.11
N TYR A 487 20.44 -10.41 -14.94
CA TYR A 487 19.10 -9.93 -14.61
C TYR A 487 18.34 -11.08 -13.93
N TYR A 488 17.90 -10.88 -12.70
CA TYR A 488 16.94 -11.75 -12.04
C TYR A 488 15.52 -11.22 -12.28
N PHE A 489 15.09 -11.20 -13.55
CA PHE A 489 13.69 -11.02 -13.93
C PHE A 489 13.25 -12.13 -14.85
#